data_AF-A0A2L2YXZ5-F1
#
_entry.id   AF-A0A2L2YXZ5-F1
#
_cell.length_a   1.000
_cell.length_b   1.000
_cell.length_c   1.000
_cell.angle_alpha   90.00
_cell.angle_beta   90.00
_cell.angle_gamma   90.00
#
_symmetry.space_group_name_H-M   'P 1'
#
loop_
_entity.id
_entity.type
_entity.pdbx_description
1 polymer ?
#
loop_
_entity_poly.entity_id
_entity_poly.type
_entity_poly.pdbx_seq_one_letter_code
_entity_poly.pdbx_strand_id
1 'polypeptide(L)' 'GKTHSSLGAPYWMAPEVIACEQMRPYTKSCDVWSLGITAIELAETVPPYSEIHPVRAMFQIARNPPPALKN' A
#
# COMPACT_ATOMS: atom_id res chain seq x y z
N GLY A 1 0.93 20.74 -17.73
CA GLY A 1 0.15 19.58 -17.27
C GLY A 1 0.98 18.82 -16.26
N LYS A 2 0.44 18.57 -15.06
CA LYS A 2 1.14 17.77 -14.06
C LYS A 2 1.12 16.32 -14.56
N THR A 3 2.30 15.75 -14.75
CA THR A 3 2.46 14.32 -15.00
C THR A 3 1.71 13.57 -13.90
N HIS A 4 0.68 12.80 -14.26
CA HIS A 4 0.16 11.77 -13.40
C HIS A 4 1.30 10.78 -13.21
N SER A 5 2.12 11.00 -12.16
CA SER A 5 3.14 10.04 -11.74
C SER A 5 2.44 8.70 -11.71
N SER A 6 2.90 7.75 -12.53
CA SER A 6 2.44 6.37 -12.48
C SER A 6 2.46 5.99 -11.01
N LEU A 7 1.27 5.88 -10.42
CA LEU A 7 1.12 5.57 -9.00
C LEU A 7 2.01 4.37 -8.76
N GLY A 8 2.98 4.50 -7.85
CA GLY A 8 3.72 3.33 -7.38
C GLY A 8 2.70 2.24 -7.11
N ALA A 9 2.99 1.01 -7.52
CA ALA A 9 2.03 -0.09 -7.43
C ALA A 9 1.38 -0.08 -6.02
N PRO A 10 0.04 -0.03 -5.91
CA PRO A 10 -0.64 0.41 -4.69
C PRO A 10 -0.39 -0.51 -3.49
N TYR A 11 0.19 -1.69 -3.72
CA TYR A 11 0.48 -2.71 -2.72
C TYR A 11 1.40 -2.21 -1.59
N TRP A 12 2.30 -1.25 -1.85
CA TRP A 12 3.18 -0.65 -0.84
C TRP A 12 2.66 0.69 -0.29
N MET A 13 1.53 1.20 -0.79
CA MET A 13 1.00 2.49 -0.35
C MET A 13 0.26 2.32 0.99
N ALA A 14 0.52 3.25 1.91
CA ALA A 14 -0.16 3.29 3.20
C ALA A 14 -1.65 3.65 3.04
N PRO A 15 -2.54 3.17 3.93
CA PRO A 15 -3.98 3.41 3.84
C PRO A 15 -4.33 4.89 3.80
N GLU A 16 -3.62 5.75 4.55
CA GLU A 16 -3.81 7.19 4.54
C GLU A 16 -3.44 7.86 3.20
N VAL A 17 -2.55 7.25 2.42
CA VAL A 17 -2.15 7.73 1.09
C VAL A 17 -3.20 7.30 0.04
N ILE A 18 -3.75 6.10 0.18
CA ILE A 18 -4.78 5.55 -0.73
C ILE A 18 -6.12 6.24 -0.52
N ALA A 19 -6.52 6.48 0.72
CA ALA A 19 -7.87 6.92 1.04
C ALA A 19 -8.23 8.28 0.42
N CYS A 20 -7.26 9.19 0.18
CA CYS A 20 -7.38 10.49 -0.52
C CYS A 20 -8.62 11.38 -0.23
N GLU A 21 -9.54 11.01 0.66
CA GLU A 21 -10.73 11.77 1.03
C GLU A 21 -10.39 12.89 2.00
N GLN A 22 -9.27 12.77 2.70
CA GLN A 22 -8.69 13.82 3.52
C GLN A 22 -7.30 14.05 2.96
N MET A 23 -6.94 15.29 2.62
CA MET A 23 -5.57 15.71 2.31
C MET A 23 -4.67 15.56 3.55
N ARG A 24 -4.60 14.36 4.14
CA ARG A 24 -3.64 14.00 5.18
C ARG A 24 -2.28 14.11 4.51
N PRO A 25 -1.39 14.97 5.01
CA PRO A 25 -0.04 15.05 4.46
C PRO A 25 0.60 13.68 4.54
N TYR A 26 1.31 13.29 3.48
CA TYR A 26 2.26 12.20 3.56
C TYR A 26 3.17 12.43 4.77
N THR A 27 3.28 11.46 5.66
CA THR A 27 4.16 11.56 6.83
C THR A 27 5.16 10.40 6.84
N LYS A 28 6.14 10.46 7.76
CA LYS A 28 7.12 9.38 7.93
C LYS A 28 6.48 8.02 8.25
N SER A 29 5.24 7.97 8.74
CA SER A 29 4.50 6.70 8.94
C SER A 29 4.26 5.97 7.63
N CYS A 30 4.12 6.70 6.52
CA CYS A 30 3.87 6.11 5.20
C CYS A 30 5.08 5.31 4.71
N ASP A 31 6.31 5.80 4.95
CA ASP A 31 7.54 5.05 4.67
C ASP A 31 7.65 3.78 5.53
N VAL A 32 7.31 3.87 6.82
CA VAL A 32 7.33 2.72 7.73
C VAL A 32 6.35 1.64 7.28
N TRP A 33 5.18 2.05 6.78
CA TRP A 33 4.24 1.12 6.15
C TRP A 33 4.87 0.42 4.94
N SER A 34 5.42 1.19 3.99
CA SER A 34 6.03 0.62 2.79
C SER A 34 7.17 -0.35 3.14
N LEU A 35 7.98 -0.03 4.16
CA LEU A 35 9.03 -0.92 4.67
C LEU A 35 8.45 -2.23 5.24
N GLY A 36 7.33 -2.17 5.98
CA GLY A 36 6.64 -3.36 6.48
C GLY A 36 6.14 -4.26 5.36
N ILE A 37 5.58 -3.68 4.30
CA ILE A 37 5.17 -4.42 3.10
C ILE A 37 6.38 -5.06 2.41
N THR A 38 7.48 -4.32 2.24
CA THR A 38 8.73 -4.87 1.69
C THR A 38 9.28 -6.01 2.54
N ALA A 39 9.19 -5.94 3.88
CA ALA A 39 9.61 -7.04 4.74
C ALA A 39 8.77 -8.31 4.54
N ILE A 40 7.45 -8.16 4.35
CA ILE A 40 6.56 -9.29 4.00
C ILE A 40 6.93 -9.84 2.61
N GLU A 41 7.13 -8.97 1.63
CA GLU A 41 7.54 -9.36 0.29
C GLU A 41 8.86 -10.12 0.28
N LEU A 42 9.85 -9.73 1.08
CA LEU A 42 11.12 -10.46 1.20
C LEU A 42 10.93 -11.87 1.79
N ALA A 43 9.93 -12.05 2.66
CA ALA A 43 9.62 -13.35 3.26
C ALA A 43 8.77 -14.24 2.34
N GLU A 44 7.82 -13.65 1.61
CA GLU A 44 6.83 -14.37 0.78
C GLU A 44 7.12 -14.31 -0.73
N THR A 45 8.19 -13.63 -1.14
CA THR A 45 8.59 -13.31 -2.54
C THR A 45 7.63 -12.41 -3.32
N VAL A 46 6.48 -12.06 -2.73
CA VAL A 46 5.46 -11.18 -3.31
C VAL A 46 4.84 -10.31 -2.22
N PRO A 47 4.44 -9.07 -2.52
CA PRO A 47 3.74 -8.24 -1.54
C PRO A 47 2.30 -8.74 -1.33
N PRO A 48 1.65 -8.38 -0.21
CA PRO A 48 0.23 -8.62 -0.01
C PRO A 48 -0.62 -8.05 -1.17
N TYR A 49 -1.65 -8.80 -1.56
CA TYR A 49 -2.61 -8.42 -2.62
C TYR A 49 -2.03 -8.31 -4.04
N SER A 50 -0.81 -8.79 -4.30
CA SER A 50 -0.16 -8.80 -5.62
C SER A 50 -0.98 -9.46 -6.74
N GLU A 51 -1.82 -10.44 -6.39
CA GLU A 51 -2.67 -11.19 -7.32
C GLU A 51 -4.01 -10.49 -7.63
N ILE A 52 -4.33 -9.41 -6.91
CA ILE A 52 -5.62 -8.72 -7.03
C ILE A 52 -5.45 -7.45 -7.87
N HIS A 53 -6.43 -7.14 -8.72
CA HIS A 53 -6.44 -5.91 -9.51
C HIS A 53 -6.13 -4.65 -8.65
N PRO A 54 -5.26 -3.72 -9.09
CA PRO A 54 -4.77 -2.60 -8.28
C PRO A 54 -5.87 -1.80 -7.56
N VAL A 55 -6.98 -1.53 -8.25
CA VAL A 55 -8.14 -0.81 -7.68
C VAL A 55 -8.77 -1.59 -6.52
N ARG A 56 -8.90 -2.91 -6.63
CA ARG A 56 -9.44 -3.74 -5.55
C ARG A 56 -8.44 -3.84 -4.38
N ALA A 57 -7.14 -3.91 -4.66
CA ALA A 57 -6.11 -3.89 -3.62
C ALA A 57 -6.18 -2.59 -2.80
N MET A 58 -6.36 -1.43 -3.45
CA MET A 58 -6.57 -0.16 -2.76
C MET A 58 -7.74 -0.21 -1.76
N PHE A 59 -8.89 -0.77 -2.15
CA PHE A 59 -10.04 -0.93 -1.26
C PHE A 59 -9.75 -1.87 -0.07
N GLN A 60 -8.99 -2.94 -0.29
CA GLN A 60 -8.61 -3.85 0.79
C GLN A 60 -7.67 -3.17 1.77
N ILE A 61 -6.64 -2.46 1.28
CA ILE A 61 -5.67 -1.75 2.11
C ILE A 61 -6.34 -0.67 2.96
N ALA A 62 -7.29 0.07 2.40
CA ALA A 62 -7.99 1.14 3.13
C ALA A 62 -8.95 0.64 4.22
N ARG A 63 -9.43 -0.61 4.15
CA ARG A 63 -10.54 -1.12 4.98
C ARG A 63 -10.17 -2.24 5.94
N ASN A 64 -9.14 -3.02 5.62
CA ASN A 64 -8.75 -4.19 6.40
C ASN A 64 -7.68 -3.85 7.44
N PRO A 65 -7.50 -4.69 8.47
CA PRO A 65 -6.33 -4.61 9.33
C PRO A 65 -5.02 -4.78 8.53
N PRO A 66 -3.88 -4.27 9.05
CA PRO A 66 -2.58 -4.42 8.40
C PRO A 66 -2.26 -5.88 8.08
N PRO A 67 -1.66 -6.16 6.91
CA PRO A 67 -1.28 -7.52 6.53
C PRO A 67 -0.21 -8.07 7.48
N ALA A 68 -0.24 -9.38 7.69
CA ALA A 68 0.75 -10.15 8.42
C ALA A 68 1.24 -11.31 7.55
N LEU A 69 2.34 -11.95 7.97
CA LEU A 69 2.87 -13.13 7.30
C LEU A 69 1.83 -14.27 7.32
N LYS A 70 1.71 -14.97 6.20
CA LYS A 70 0.97 -16.22 6.06
C LYS A 70 1.83 -17.34 6.65
N ASN A 71 1.64 -17.66 7.94
CA ASN A 71 2.23 -18.84 8.57
C ASN A 71 1.48 -20.12 8.17
#